data_AF-A0A2E6WX05-F1
#
_entry.id   AF-A0A2E6WX05-F1
#
_cell.length_a   1.000
_cell.length_b   1.000
_cell.length_c   1.000
_cell.angle_alpha   90.00
_cell.angle_beta   90.00
_cell.angle_gamma   90.00
#
_symmetry.space_group_name_H-M   'P 1'
#
loop_
_entity.id
_entity.type
_entity.pdbx_description
1 polymer ?
#
loop_
_entity_poly.entity_id
_entity_poly.type
_entity_poly.pdbx_seq_one_letter_code
_entity_poly.pdbx_strand_id
1 'polypeptide(L)'
;MKAFVCTSCTADGGFLDVVRAGLSDVEVEGIDCMSGCTRAQTVAFRAPGKVAYLFGEITEADMDDLRRFVTLYASSADGKFPDARVLGGLRLKAIARIPG
;
A
#
# COMPACT_ATOMS: atom_id res chain seq x y z
N MET A 1 -11.71 -1.19 4.08
CA MET A 1 -10.61 -0.50 3.36
C MET A 1 -10.24 -1.36 2.15
N LYS A 2 -9.66 -0.77 1.11
CA LYS A 2 -9.24 -1.51 -0.09
C LYS A 2 -7.77 -1.21 -0.38
N ALA A 3 -7.04 -2.23 -0.83
CA ALA A 3 -5.70 -2.10 -1.38
C ALA A 3 -5.76 -2.16 -2.90
N PHE A 4 -4.97 -1.32 -3.57
CA PHE A 4 -4.86 -1.29 -5.03
C PHE A 4 -3.42 -1.54 -5.43
N VAL A 5 -3.21 -2.42 -6.41
CA VAL A 5 -1.89 -2.77 -6.93
C VAL A 5 -1.79 -2.34 -8.38
N CYS A 6 -0.71 -1.65 -8.73
CA CYS A 6 -0.47 -1.26 -10.11
C CYS A 6 -0.12 -2.50 -10.93
N THR A 7 -0.76 -2.67 -12.09
CA THR A 7 -0.50 -3.81 -12.99
C THR A 7 0.36 -3.44 -14.20
N SER A 8 0.48 -2.15 -14.56
CA SER A 8 1.25 -1.70 -15.73
C SER A 8 2.77 -1.86 -15.57
N CYS A 9 3.36 -1.33 -14.50
CA CYS A 9 4.82 -1.26 -14.32
C CYS A 9 5.34 -2.35 -13.36
N THR A 10 4.91 -3.59 -13.60
CA THR A 10 5.35 -4.77 -12.85
C THR A 10 6.48 -5.47 -13.61
N ALA A 11 7.49 -5.97 -12.90
CA ALA A 11 8.64 -6.60 -13.54
C ALA A 11 8.27 -7.92 -14.26
N ASP A 12 7.33 -8.67 -13.69
CA ASP A 12 6.94 -10.02 -14.12
C ASP A 12 5.42 -10.23 -14.21
N GLY A 13 4.59 -9.21 -13.93
CA GLY A 13 3.13 -9.35 -13.86
C GLY A 13 2.60 -10.02 -12.60
N GLY A 14 3.43 -10.67 -11.79
CA GLY A 14 3.04 -11.51 -10.65
C GLY A 14 2.76 -10.73 -9.36
N PHE A 15 3.14 -9.45 -9.31
CA PHE A 15 3.09 -8.65 -8.08
C PHE A 15 1.68 -8.55 -7.46
N LEU A 16 0.62 -8.51 -8.28
CA LEU A 16 -0.76 -8.49 -7.77
C LEU A 16 -1.08 -9.75 -6.92
N ASP A 17 -0.68 -10.92 -7.38
CA ASP A 17 -0.96 -12.17 -6.69
C ASP A 17 -0.11 -12.33 -5.43
N VAL A 18 1.12 -11.82 -5.45
CA VAL A 18 1.97 -11.72 -4.25
C VAL A 18 1.28 -10.89 -3.17
N VAL A 19 0.75 -9.71 -3.51
CA VAL A 19 0.08 -8.83 -2.55
C VAL A 19 -1.25 -9.44 -2.07
N ARG A 20 -2.01 -10.11 -2.94
CA ARG A 20 -3.23 -10.84 -2.56
C ARG A 20 -2.94 -11.95 -1.55
N ALA A 21 -1.90 -12.74 -1.79
CA ALA A 21 -1.49 -13.79 -0.85
C ALA A 21 -0.95 -13.19 0.46
N GLY A 22 -0.22 -12.06 0.38
CA GLY A 22 0.33 -11.37 1.54
C GLY A 22 -0.71 -10.71 2.44
N LEU A 23 -1.82 -10.23 1.86
CA LEU A 23 -2.88 -9.47 2.53
C LEU A 23 -4.25 -10.17 2.39
N SER A 24 -4.34 -11.43 2.80
CA SER A 24 -5.55 -12.26 2.65
C SER A 24 -6.83 -11.68 3.26
N ASP A 25 -6.70 -10.83 4.28
CA ASP A 25 -7.85 -10.22 4.99
C ASP A 25 -8.24 -8.85 4.42
N VAL A 26 -7.63 -8.43 3.31
CA VAL A 26 -7.90 -7.15 2.65
C VAL A 26 -8.39 -7.39 1.24
N GLU A 27 -9.38 -6.63 0.80
CA GLU A 27 -9.77 -6.62 -0.60
C GLU A 27 -8.63 -5.97 -1.43
N VAL A 28 -7.96 -6.77 -2.24
CA VAL A 28 -6.86 -6.34 -3.12
C VAL A 28 -7.30 -6.35 -4.58
N GLU A 29 -7.28 -5.18 -5.20
CA GLU A 29 -7.69 -4.95 -6.58
C GLU A 29 -6.50 -4.50 -7.45
N GLY A 30 -6.42 -5.01 -8.68
CA GLY A 30 -5.46 -4.51 -9.68
C GLY A 30 -6.01 -3.25 -10.36
N ILE A 31 -5.18 -2.24 -10.52
CA ILE A 31 -5.48 -1.03 -11.30
C ILE A 31 -4.39 -0.83 -12.34
N ASP A 32 -4.79 -0.34 -13.51
CA ASP A 32 -3.90 -0.19 -14.65
C ASP A 32 -2.65 0.62 -14.31
N CYS A 33 -2.79 1.87 -13.85
CA CYS A 33 -1.66 2.74 -13.53
C CYS A 33 -1.93 3.67 -12.34
N MET A 34 -0.90 3.89 -11.51
CA MET A 34 -0.88 4.85 -10.39
C MET A 34 0.25 5.88 -10.51
N SER A 35 0.86 6.01 -11.68
CA SER A 35 1.96 6.96 -11.98
C SER A 35 3.20 6.83 -11.07
N GLY A 36 3.39 5.68 -10.43
CA GLY A 36 4.54 5.39 -9.57
C GLY A 36 5.69 4.67 -10.29
N CYS A 37 5.82 4.81 -11.62
CA CYS A 37 6.72 3.97 -12.42
C CYS A 37 8.20 4.06 -12.01
N THR A 38 8.66 5.21 -11.51
CA THR A 38 10.03 5.38 -10.99
C THR A 38 10.30 4.62 -9.69
N ARG A 39 9.23 4.19 -9.01
CA ARG A 39 9.21 3.39 -7.78
C ARG A 39 8.21 2.25 -7.95
N ALA A 40 8.45 1.40 -8.95
CA ALA A 40 7.60 0.29 -9.39
C ALA A 40 7.16 -0.64 -8.24
N GLN A 41 6.22 -1.55 -8.51
CA GLN A 41 5.57 -2.39 -7.49
C GLN A 41 4.88 -1.52 -6.42
N THR A 42 3.87 -0.77 -6.89
CA THR A 42 3.13 0.17 -6.05
C THR A 42 1.88 -0.46 -5.46
N VAL A 43 1.63 -0.11 -4.19
CA VAL A 43 0.43 -0.50 -3.45
C VAL A 43 -0.18 0.75 -2.83
N ALA A 44 -1.45 1.01 -3.13
CA ALA A 44 -2.22 2.08 -2.52
C ALA A 44 -3.25 1.54 -1.53
N PHE A 45 -3.50 2.28 -0.44
CA PHE A 45 -4.55 1.97 0.52
C PHE A 45 -5.54 3.11 0.60
N ARG A 46 -6.83 2.79 0.49
CA ARG A 46 -7.92 3.77 0.61
C ARG A 46 -9.04 3.26 1.51
N ALA A 47 -9.64 4.21 2.24
CA ALA A 47 -10.93 4.07 2.88
C ALA A 47 -11.63 5.45 2.87
N PRO A 48 -12.96 5.51 2.71
CA PRO A 48 -13.69 6.76 2.78
C PRO A 48 -13.37 7.54 4.08
N GLY A 49 -13.14 8.85 3.96
CA GLY A 49 -12.85 9.74 5.09
C GLY A 49 -11.46 9.58 5.70
N LYS A 50 -10.59 8.71 5.15
CA LYS A 50 -9.21 8.52 5.62
C LYS A 50 -8.21 9.01 4.59
N VAL A 51 -7.06 9.50 5.06
CA VAL A 51 -5.89 9.80 4.20
C VAL A 51 -5.52 8.54 3.42
N ALA A 52 -5.39 8.65 2.10
CA ALA A 52 -4.90 7.55 1.27
C ALA A 52 -3.36 7.54 1.28
N TYR A 53 -2.79 6.33 1.20
CA TYR A 53 -1.35 6.13 1.11
C TYR A 53 -1.02 5.45 -0.20
N LEU A 54 0.08 5.86 -0.83
CA LEU A 54 0.70 5.17 -1.95
C LEU A 54 2.13 4.82 -1.56
N PHE A 55 2.45 3.53 -1.60
CA PHE A 55 3.80 3.01 -1.40
C PHE A 55 4.34 2.46 -2.72
N GLY A 56 5.67 2.47 -2.89
CA GLY A 56 6.35 1.85 -4.02
C GLY A 56 7.58 1.06 -3.59
N GLU A 57 8.20 0.38 -4.56
CA GLU A 57 9.34 -0.52 -4.34
C GLU A 57 9.00 -1.62 -3.31
N ILE A 58 7.74 -2.05 -3.28
CA ILE A 58 7.25 -3.08 -2.37
C ILE A 58 7.69 -4.44 -2.86
N THR A 59 8.32 -5.21 -1.99
CA THR A 59 8.81 -6.57 -2.22
C THR A 59 8.15 -7.55 -1.25
N GLU A 60 8.38 -8.84 -1.42
CA GLU A 60 7.91 -9.88 -0.48
C GLU A 60 8.40 -9.64 0.95
N ALA A 61 9.59 -9.06 1.12
CA ALA A 61 10.15 -8.73 2.44
C ALA A 61 9.34 -7.65 3.19
N ASP A 62 8.52 -6.87 2.49
CA ASP A 62 7.71 -5.80 3.08
C ASP A 62 6.31 -6.27 3.52
N MET A 63 5.95 -7.54 3.31
CA MET A 63 4.59 -8.02 3.59
C MET A 63 4.20 -7.88 5.06
N ASP A 64 5.13 -8.11 5.99
CA ASP A 64 4.86 -7.93 7.42
C ASP A 64 4.63 -6.46 7.79
N ASP A 65 5.38 -5.54 7.19
CA ASP A 65 5.14 -4.11 7.38
C ASP A 65 3.79 -3.69 6.76
N LEU A 66 3.39 -4.25 5.62
CA LEU A 66 2.08 -3.99 5.01
C LEU A 66 0.92 -4.52 5.87
N ARG A 67 1.05 -5.72 6.44
CA ARG A 67 0.07 -6.26 7.40
C ARG A 67 -0.06 -5.36 8.61
N ARG A 68 1.07 -4.92 9.17
CA ARG A 68 1.09 -3.96 10.28
C ARG A 68 0.43 -2.64 9.89
N PHE A 69 0.72 -2.12 8.70
CA PHE A 69 0.08 -0.92 8.18
C PHE A 69 -1.44 -1.09 8.10
N VAL A 70 -1.93 -2.22 7.57
CA VAL A 70 -3.36 -2.54 7.49
C VAL A 70 -4.01 -2.50 8.86
N THR A 71 -3.41 -3.15 9.87
CA THR A 71 -3.94 -3.13 11.25
C THR A 71 -4.01 -1.71 11.81
N LEU A 72 -2.92 -0.93 11.68
CA LEU A 72 -2.89 0.45 12.16
C LEU A 72 -3.90 1.33 11.43
N TYR A 73 -4.00 1.20 10.11
CA TYR A 73 -4.90 1.99 9.28
C TYR A 73 -6.38 1.64 9.52
N ALA A 74 -6.69 0.37 9.78
CA ALA A 74 -8.00 -0.06 10.21
C ALA A 74 -8.40 0.58 11.54
N SER A 75 -7.49 0.59 12.53
CA SER A 75 -7.72 1.19 13.86
C SER A 75 -7.78 2.72 13.89
N SER A 76 -7.19 3.39 12.91
CA SER A 76 -7.17 4.86 12.83
C SER A 76 -8.49 5.40 12.30
N ALA A 77 -9.06 6.42 12.93
CA ALA A 77 -10.31 7.03 12.46
C ALA A 77 -10.14 7.78 11.12
N ASP A 78 -9.00 8.47 10.92
CA ASP A 78 -8.74 9.34 9.77
C ASP A 78 -7.54 8.90 8.91
N GLY A 79 -6.92 7.77 9.26
CA GLY A 79 -5.75 7.24 8.57
C GLY A 79 -4.49 8.07 8.75
N LYS A 80 -4.45 9.07 9.64
CA LYS A 80 -3.26 9.89 9.85
C LYS A 80 -2.32 9.24 10.84
N PHE A 81 -1.04 9.28 10.50
CA PHE A 81 0.06 8.93 11.39
C PHE A 81 0.97 10.15 11.53
N PRO A 82 0.83 10.95 12.61
CA PRO A 82 1.68 12.12 12.85
C PRO A 82 3.16 11.72 12.95
N ASP A 83 3.44 10.58 13.57
CA ASP A 83 4.77 9.97 13.61
C ASP A 83 4.83 8.77 12.68
N ALA A 84 5.56 8.89 11.57
CA ALA A 84 5.68 7.84 10.57
C ALA A 84 6.53 6.65 11.03
N ARG A 85 7.23 6.71 12.18
CA ARG A 85 8.02 5.58 12.71
C ARG A 85 7.15 4.35 13.01
N VAL A 86 5.86 4.55 13.27
CA VAL A 86 4.90 3.45 13.47
C VAL A 86 4.72 2.57 12.23
N LEU A 87 5.08 3.07 11.04
CA LEU A 87 4.99 2.37 9.76
C LEU A 87 6.24 1.56 9.43
N GLY A 88 7.23 1.45 10.34
CA GLY A 88 8.41 0.62 10.10
C GLY A 88 9.23 1.07 8.88
N GLY A 89 9.59 0.12 8.01
CA GLY A 89 10.31 0.38 6.76
C GLY A 89 9.46 1.09 5.71
N LEU A 90 8.13 0.90 5.70
CA LEU A 90 7.23 1.49 4.71
C LEU A 90 7.25 3.03 4.70
N ARG A 91 7.63 3.68 5.80
CA ARG A 91 7.77 5.14 5.84
C ARG A 91 8.79 5.67 4.82
N LEU A 92 9.81 4.86 4.48
CA LEU A 92 10.82 5.17 3.45
C LEU A 92 10.32 4.87 2.03
N LYS A 93 9.27 4.04 1.94
CA LYS A 93 8.63 3.61 0.70
C LYS A 93 7.38 4.41 0.34
N ALA A 94 6.99 5.37 1.18
CA ALA A 94 5.88 6.27 0.91
C ALA A 94 6.19 7.18 -0.29
N ILE A 95 5.29 7.17 -1.28
CA ILE A 95 5.30 8.05 -2.46
C ILE A 95 4.37 9.24 -2.19
N ALA A 96 3.17 8.98 -1.69
CA ALA A 96 2.17 10.01 -1.46
C ALA A 96 1.29 9.72 -0.25
N ARG A 97 0.83 10.81 0.38
CA ARG A 97 -0.26 10.87 1.35
C ARG A 97 -1.30 11.84 0.81
N ILE A 98 -2.46 11.33 0.46
CA ILE A 98 -3.51 12.11 -0.20
C ILE A 98 -4.61 12.37 0.83
N PRO A 99 -4.98 13.64 1.09
CA PRO A 99 -6.12 13.95 1.95
C PRO A 99 -7.39 13.20 1.51
N GLY A 100 -8.13 12.70 2.49
CA GLY A 100 -9.38 11.96 2.29
C GLY A 100 -10.53 12.84 1.86
#